data_AF-A0A2P6WEE3-F1
#
_entry.id   AF-A0A2P6WEE3-F1
#
_cell.length_a   1.000
_cell.length_b   1.000
_cell.length_c   1.000
_cell.angle_alpha   90.00
_cell.angle_beta   90.00
_cell.angle_gamma   90.00
#
_symmetry.space_group_name_H-M   'P 1'
#
loop_
_entity.id
_entity.type
_entity.pdbx_description
1 polymer ?
#
loop_
_entity_poly.entity_id
_entity_poly.type
_entity_poly.pdbx_seq_one_letter_code
_entity_poly.pdbx_strand_id
1 'polypeptide(L)'
;MPTKSSTGTTSARKTASHPTTAKETTSKKKTSAQRKYSPKAGEYVEEEMKEMKEGKLKSGRSGKKVRNPKQAVAIGLSKARKAGEKVPAKPRRKAA
;
A
#
# COMPACT_ATOMS: atom_id res chain seq x y z
N MET A 1 11.35 -57.78 -25.29
CA MET A 1 10.62 -56.57 -24.85
C MET A 1 11.32 -55.33 -25.42
N PRO A 2 10.56 -54.30 -25.86
CA PRO A 2 10.85 -53.46 -27.03
C PRO A 2 11.84 -52.29 -26.85
N THR A 3 12.33 -51.83 -28.01
CA THR A 3 13.29 -50.76 -28.34
C THR A 3 12.68 -49.35 -28.44
N LYS A 4 13.56 -48.32 -28.51
CA LYS A 4 13.44 -46.94 -29.11
C LYS A 4 13.54 -45.81 -28.05
N SER A 5 14.55 -44.92 -28.04
CA SER A 5 15.08 -43.94 -29.01
C SER A 5 14.46 -42.53 -28.87
N SER A 6 15.34 -41.53 -29.07
CA SER A 6 15.14 -40.21 -29.69
C SER A 6 14.50 -39.03 -28.92
N THR A 7 15.29 -37.93 -28.96
CA THR A 7 14.92 -36.53 -29.25
C THR A 7 14.25 -35.68 -28.18
N GLY A 8 14.96 -34.62 -27.78
CA GLY A 8 14.43 -33.54 -26.96
C GLY A 8 13.44 -32.66 -27.69
N THR A 9 12.60 -31.94 -26.94
CA THR A 9 11.80 -30.80 -27.40
C THR A 9 11.31 -30.01 -26.16
N THR A 10 11.70 -28.73 -26.12
CA THR A 10 11.10 -27.57 -25.43
C THR A 10 10.94 -27.56 -23.90
N SER A 11 11.79 -26.75 -23.26
CA SER A 11 11.52 -26.07 -22.00
C SER A 11 10.38 -25.07 -22.19
N ALA A 12 9.14 -25.50 -21.96
CA ALA A 12 7.98 -24.62 -21.92
C ALA A 12 7.83 -24.03 -20.50
N ARG A 13 8.33 -22.80 -20.38
CA ARG A 13 8.01 -21.78 -19.37
C ARG A 13 6.59 -21.97 -18.78
N LYS A 14 6.52 -22.48 -17.55
CA LYS A 14 5.30 -22.50 -16.75
C LYS A 14 5.11 -21.13 -16.09
N THR A 15 4.70 -20.13 -16.87
CA THR A 15 4.11 -18.90 -16.30
C THR A 15 2.74 -19.26 -15.77
N ALA A 16 2.62 -19.36 -14.46
CA ALA A 16 1.34 -19.46 -13.77
C ALA A 16 0.51 -18.21 -14.10
N SER A 17 -0.37 -18.36 -15.09
CA SER A 17 -1.47 -17.45 -15.35
C SER A 17 -2.48 -17.59 -14.23
N HIS A 18 -2.48 -16.66 -13.29
CA HIS A 18 -3.63 -16.42 -12.43
C HIS A 18 -4.41 -15.24 -13.02
N PRO A 19 -5.55 -15.47 -13.70
CA PRO A 19 -6.52 -14.40 -13.93
C PRO A 19 -7.31 -14.20 -12.63
N THR A 20 -6.84 -13.32 -11.75
CA THR A 20 -7.70 -12.82 -10.65
C THR A 20 -8.55 -11.68 -11.18
N THR A 21 -9.67 -12.04 -11.79
CA THR A 21 -10.87 -11.19 -11.79
C THR A 21 -11.25 -10.91 -10.35
N ALA A 22 -10.96 -9.70 -9.87
CA ALA A 22 -11.51 -9.21 -8.61
C ALA A 22 -11.74 -7.69 -8.70
N LYS A 23 -12.95 -7.38 -9.17
CA LYS A 23 -13.79 -6.30 -8.64
C LYS A 23 -13.37 -4.87 -8.97
N GLU A 24 -13.56 -4.55 -10.24
CA GLU A 24 -14.04 -3.22 -10.62
C GLU A 24 -15.45 -3.04 -10.05
N THR A 25 -15.58 -2.26 -8.97
CA THR A 25 -16.88 -1.70 -8.57
C THR A 25 -16.72 -0.22 -8.25
N THR A 26 -17.22 0.57 -9.20
CA THR A 26 -18.01 1.78 -9.00
C THR A 26 -17.31 3.01 -8.41
N SER A 27 -16.64 3.70 -9.32
CA SER A 27 -16.72 5.14 -9.54
C SER A 27 -17.90 5.86 -8.83
N LYS A 28 -17.65 6.40 -7.63
CA LYS A 28 -18.45 7.50 -7.07
C LYS A 28 -17.71 8.83 -7.29
N LYS A 29 -17.90 9.38 -8.49
CA LYS A 29 -17.62 10.80 -8.79
C LYS A 29 -18.65 11.64 -8.03
N LYS A 30 -18.30 12.19 -6.87
CA LYS A 30 -19.01 13.33 -6.26
C LYS A 30 -18.22 14.60 -6.48
N THR A 31 -18.78 15.48 -7.29
CA THR A 31 -18.38 16.86 -7.49
C THR A 31 -18.57 17.67 -6.20
N SER A 32 -17.49 17.97 -5.50
CA SER A 32 -17.39 19.08 -4.55
C SER A 32 -15.90 19.33 -4.30
N ALA A 33 -15.51 20.61 -4.27
CA ALA A 33 -14.17 21.16 -4.01
C ALA A 33 -13.04 20.13 -3.89
N GLN A 34 -12.12 20.12 -4.87
CA GLN A 34 -11.01 19.17 -4.96
C GLN A 34 -10.25 19.04 -3.63
N ARG A 35 -10.55 18.00 -2.85
CA ARG A 35 -9.88 17.73 -1.58
C ARG A 35 -8.39 17.50 -1.82
N LYS A 36 -7.56 18.05 -0.92
CA LYS A 36 -6.10 17.87 -0.93
C LYS A 36 -5.70 16.41 -0.68
N TYR A 37 -6.55 15.66 0.04
CA TYR A 37 -6.33 14.27 0.41
C TYR A 37 -7.47 13.39 -0.11
N SER A 38 -7.19 12.14 -0.50
CA SER A 38 -8.24 11.14 -0.79
C SER A 38 -8.95 10.73 0.50
N PRO A 39 -10.22 10.26 0.43
CA PRO A 39 -10.91 9.71 1.60
C PRO A 39 -10.15 8.54 2.24
N LYS A 40 -9.59 7.65 1.42
CA LYS A 40 -8.77 6.52 1.87
C LYS A 40 -7.52 6.95 2.64
N ALA A 41 -6.87 8.07 2.25
CA ALA A 41 -5.77 8.63 3.04
C ALA A 41 -6.20 9.02 4.46
N GLY A 42 -7.45 9.45 4.63
CA GLY A 42 -8.04 9.71 5.95
C GLY A 42 -8.25 8.43 6.76
N GLU A 43 -8.75 7.36 6.13
CA GLU A 43 -8.96 6.05 6.75
C GLU A 43 -7.66 5.48 7.34
N TYR A 44 -6.56 5.52 6.57
CA TYR A 44 -5.24 5.10 7.06
C TYR A 44 -4.77 5.91 8.28
N VAL A 45 -5.05 7.20 8.34
CA VAL A 45 -4.70 8.03 9.49
C VAL A 45 -5.58 7.69 10.69
N GLU A 46 -6.86 7.43 10.47
CA GLU A 46 -7.80 7.06 11.52
C GLU A 46 -7.43 5.73 12.17
N GLU A 47 -7.10 4.71 11.37
CA GLU A 47 -6.62 3.40 11.85
C GLU A 47 -5.38 3.54 12.73
N GLU A 48 -4.36 4.26 12.25
CA GLU A 48 -3.13 4.51 12.99
C GLU A 48 -3.36 5.28 14.29
N MET A 49 -4.29 6.24 14.27
CA MET A 49 -4.68 6.99 15.45
C MET A 49 -5.40 6.10 16.47
N LYS A 50 -6.22 5.15 16.04
CA LYS A 50 -6.85 4.15 16.91
C LYS A 50 -5.79 3.24 17.53
N GLU A 51 -4.89 2.67 16.73
CA GLU A 51 -3.79 1.84 17.22
C GLU A 51 -2.86 2.57 18.20
N MET A 52 -2.64 3.86 17.96
CA MET A 52 -1.87 4.71 18.89
C MET A 52 -2.61 4.92 20.20
N LYS A 53 -3.92 5.20 20.18
CA LYS A 53 -4.75 5.35 21.39
C LYS A 53 -4.81 4.05 22.20
N GLU A 54 -4.88 2.91 21.53
CA GLU A 54 -4.76 1.58 22.15
C GLU A 54 -3.33 1.28 22.62
N GLY A 55 -2.36 2.07 22.17
CA GLY A 55 -0.96 1.94 22.56
C GLY A 55 -0.24 0.76 21.92
N LYS A 56 -0.74 0.28 20.78
CA LYS A 56 -0.15 -0.80 19.99
C LYS A 56 0.79 -0.29 18.90
N LEU A 57 0.61 0.95 18.46
CA LEU A 57 1.40 1.52 17.38
C LEU A 57 2.89 1.64 17.72
N LYS A 58 3.75 1.08 16.85
CA LYS A 58 5.22 1.10 16.97
C LYS A 58 5.87 1.84 15.80
N SER A 59 6.97 2.51 16.09
CA SER A 59 7.84 3.13 15.09
C SER A 59 8.64 2.06 14.35
N GLY A 60 8.83 2.24 13.03
CA GLY A 60 9.47 1.24 12.18
C GLY A 60 10.88 0.84 12.62
N ARG A 61 11.89 1.68 12.37
CA ARG A 61 13.29 1.29 12.60
C ARG A 61 13.67 1.13 14.07
N SER A 62 13.02 1.86 14.98
CA SER A 62 13.37 1.85 16.39
C SER A 62 12.51 0.90 17.23
N GLY A 63 11.40 0.36 16.71
CA GLY A 63 10.46 -0.48 17.46
C GLY A 63 9.75 0.20 18.65
N LYS A 64 10.10 1.46 18.96
CA LYS A 64 9.56 2.23 20.08
C LYS A 64 8.08 2.52 19.86
N LYS A 65 7.29 2.43 20.92
CA LYS A 65 5.87 2.81 20.92
C LYS A 65 5.70 4.28 20.54
N VAL A 66 4.75 4.56 19.66
CA VAL A 66 4.40 5.92 19.26
C VAL A 66 3.63 6.59 20.39
N ARG A 67 4.16 7.71 20.88
CA ARG A 67 3.55 8.50 21.96
C ARG A 67 2.86 9.76 21.45
N ASN A 68 3.25 10.22 20.27
CA ASN A 68 2.82 11.52 19.75
C ASN A 68 1.78 11.36 18.63
N PRO A 69 0.61 12.01 18.72
CA PRO A 69 -0.42 12.00 17.67
C PRO A 69 0.11 12.43 16.29
N LYS A 70 0.96 13.47 16.26
CA LYS A 70 1.61 13.94 15.03
C LYS A 70 2.41 12.84 14.32
N GLN A 71 3.03 11.94 15.09
CA GLN A 71 3.80 10.83 14.54
C GLN A 71 2.89 9.73 13.98
N ALA A 72 1.78 9.41 14.64
CA ALA A 72 0.79 8.48 14.10
C ALA A 72 0.20 8.99 12.77
N VAL A 73 -0.16 10.28 12.70
CA VAL A 73 -0.62 10.91 11.46
C VAL A 73 0.46 10.83 10.36
N ALA A 74 1.73 11.06 10.71
CA ALA A 74 2.83 10.95 9.76
C ALA A 74 3.03 9.51 9.24
N ILE A 75 2.81 8.51 10.07
CA ILE A 75 2.85 7.08 9.69
C ILE A 75 1.69 6.78 8.74
N GLY A 76 0.46 7.17 9.09
CA GLY A 76 -0.73 6.99 8.25
C GLY A 76 -0.60 7.66 6.89
N LEU A 77 -0.15 8.91 6.84
CA LEU A 77 0.12 9.61 5.57
C LEU A 77 1.25 8.94 4.76
N SER A 78 2.22 8.31 5.43
CA SER A 78 3.29 7.56 4.75
C SER A 78 2.79 6.23 4.17
N LYS A 79 1.88 5.53 4.88
CA LYS A 79 1.19 4.34 4.35
C LYS A 79 0.31 4.69 3.15
N ALA A 80 -0.48 5.75 3.26
CA ALA A 80 -1.31 6.24 2.17
C ALA A 80 -0.49 6.56 0.91
N ARG A 81 0.67 7.23 1.05
CA ARG A 81 1.58 7.46 -0.08
C ARG A 81 2.10 6.16 -0.72
N LYS A 82 2.47 5.17 0.11
CA LYS A 82 2.94 3.86 -0.40
C LYS A 82 1.82 3.09 -1.12
N ALA A 83 0.58 3.26 -0.68
CA ALA A 83 -0.60 2.68 -1.30
C ALA A 83 -1.03 3.40 -2.60
N GLY A 84 -0.37 4.50 -2.99
CA GLY A 84 -0.71 5.27 -4.19
C GLY A 84 -1.90 6.22 -4.01
N GLU A 85 -2.30 6.48 -2.77
CA GLU A 85 -3.40 7.38 -2.47
C GLU A 85 -3.04 8.85 -2.74
N LYS A 86 -4.07 9.66 -3.04
CA LYS A 86 -3.89 11.09 -3.27
C LYS A 86 -3.48 11.79 -1.97
N VAL A 87 -2.18 12.06 -1.84
CA VAL A 87 -1.58 12.77 -0.70
C VAL A 87 -0.57 13.79 -1.23
N PRO A 88 -0.50 15.01 -0.67
CA PRO A 88 0.53 15.98 -1.03
C PRO A 88 1.95 15.42 -0.89
N ALA A 89 2.79 15.77 -1.86
CA ALA A 89 4.20 15.45 -1.84
C ALA A 89 4.88 16.01 -0.58
N LYS A 90 5.91 15.31 -0.11
CA LYS A 90 6.71 15.80 1.01
C LYS A 90 7.47 17.06 0.52
N PRO A 91 7.46 18.17 1.27
CA PRO A 91 8.21 19.35 0.86
C PRO A 91 9.69 18.98 0.72
N ARG A 92 10.35 19.52 -0.31
CA ARG A 92 11.80 19.41 -0.46
C ARG A 92 12.44 20.01 0.79
N ARG A 93 13.35 19.28 1.43
CA ARG A 93 14.15 19.85 2.51
C ARG A 93 14.93 21.01 1.90
N LYS A 94 14.75 22.23 2.40
CA LYS A 94 15.69 23.31 2.09
C LYS A 94 17.05 22.83 2.62
N ALA A 95 18.05 22.84 1.75
CA ALA A 95 19.42 22.63 2.17
C ALA A 95 19.74 23.71 3.22
N ALA A 96 20.31 23.29 4.35
CA ALA A 96 20.83 24.20 5.35
C ALA A 96 22.17 24.76 4.86
#